data_AF-A0AAD5RGR9-F1
#
_entry.id   AF-A0AAD5RGR9-F1
#
_cell.length_a   1.000
_cell.length_b   1.000
_cell.length_c   1.000
_cell.angle_alpha   90.00
_cell.angle_beta   90.00
_cell.angle_gamma   90.00
#
_symmetry.space_group_name_H-M   'P 1'
#
loop_
_entity.id
_entity.type
_entity.pdbx_description
1 polymer ?
#
loop_
_entity_poly.entity_id
_entity_poly.type
_entity_poly.pdbx_seq_one_letter_code
_entity_poly.pdbx_strand_id
1 'polypeptide(L)'
;MEPWRGVIRNVRLNEFHLGYKFQTAFSNINRAKGRQVMGRTMAHEWFTKCVFFSNGQYRCECPTGINRLPDGRCLSVDECARPSLNTCHKDAKCIDKENGYTCECNPGFADVSTDRVNKPGRICKKTDNECGQRKTYGVDCDPNAACVDTPEGYQCVCQPGYVDISSSVSRLPGGRSALPYNTKTV
;
A
#
# COMPACT_ATOMS: atom_id res chain seq x y z
N MET A 1 -1.68 58.63 12.75
CA MET A 1 -2.71 58.42 13.79
C MET A 1 -2.85 56.92 13.98
N GLU A 2 -2.25 56.38 15.05
CA GLU A 2 -2.74 55.15 15.70
C GLU A 2 -4.21 55.34 16.14
N PRO A 3 -5.03 54.34 16.55
CA PRO A 3 -4.73 53.04 17.22
C PRO A 3 -5.64 51.88 16.71
N TRP A 4 -5.57 50.60 17.15
CA TRP A 4 -6.14 49.98 18.37
C TRP A 4 -5.72 48.48 18.37
N ARG A 5 -5.02 47.95 19.38
CA ARG A 5 -5.48 47.33 20.66
C ARG A 5 -6.29 46.02 20.56
N GLY A 6 -5.85 45.01 21.34
CA GLY A 6 -6.60 43.81 21.77
C GLY A 6 -5.78 42.52 21.68
N VAL A 7 -4.90 42.15 22.62
CA VAL A 7 -5.14 41.38 23.89
C VAL A 7 -6.10 40.20 23.65
N ILE A 8 -5.73 38.91 23.77
CA ILE A 8 -5.66 38.13 25.02
C ILE A 8 -5.13 36.69 24.74
N ARG A 9 -4.08 36.32 25.51
CA ARG A 9 -3.73 35.03 26.15
C ARG A 9 -3.37 33.77 25.34
N ASN A 10 -2.07 33.47 25.45
CA ASN A 10 -1.47 32.17 25.83
C ASN A 10 -2.45 31.03 26.19
N VAL A 11 -2.41 29.98 25.40
CA VAL A 11 -2.40 28.60 25.91
C VAL A 11 -1.11 27.95 25.40
N ARG A 12 -0.38 27.37 26.36
CA ARG A 12 0.97 26.83 26.23
C ARG A 12 0.86 25.32 25.96
N LEU A 13 1.85 24.79 25.22
CA LEU A 13 2.29 23.38 25.14
C LEU A 13 1.38 22.41 24.35
N ASN A 14 1.85 21.38 23.68
CA ASN A 14 3.11 21.05 22.98
C ASN A 14 2.78 19.75 22.19
N GLU A 15 3.55 19.47 21.14
CA GLU A 15 3.79 18.14 20.54
C GLU A 15 2.87 17.53 19.45
N PHE A 16 3.53 17.43 18.27
CA PHE A 16 3.67 16.27 17.38
C PHE A 16 2.50 15.71 16.54
N HIS A 17 2.62 16.00 15.24
CA HIS A 17 2.49 15.11 14.07
C HIS A 17 1.24 14.21 13.90
N LEU A 18 0.38 14.58 12.95
CA LEU A 18 0.27 13.94 11.62
C LEU A 18 -1.00 14.40 10.91
N GLY A 19 -0.87 14.67 9.61
CA GLY A 19 -1.91 14.31 8.65
C GLY A 19 -2.94 15.39 8.28
N TYR A 20 -2.90 15.72 6.99
CA TYR A 20 -4.01 16.16 6.15
C TYR A 20 -4.49 17.61 6.32
N LYS A 21 -4.32 18.40 5.26
CA LYS A 21 -5.40 19.28 4.77
C LYS A 21 -5.18 19.68 3.30
N PHE A 22 -6.18 19.31 2.50
CA PHE A 22 -6.41 19.72 1.12
C PHE A 22 -6.70 21.23 1.03
N GLN A 23 -6.15 21.83 -0.04
CA GLN A 23 -6.60 22.98 -0.83
C GLN A 23 -7.23 24.20 -0.13
N THR A 24 -6.60 25.36 -0.34
CA THR A 24 -7.21 26.53 -1.03
C THR A 24 -6.18 27.66 -1.14
N ALA A 25 -6.15 28.31 -2.31
CA ALA A 25 -5.94 29.76 -2.54
C ALA A 25 -5.14 30.03 -3.83
N PHE A 26 -5.86 30.14 -4.95
CA PHE A 26 -5.46 31.01 -6.06
C PHE A 26 -5.78 32.45 -5.66
N SER A 27 -4.78 33.33 -5.56
CA SER A 27 -4.85 34.73 -6.04
C SER A 27 -3.57 35.54 -5.74
N ASN A 28 -2.97 36.02 -6.83
CA ASN A 28 -2.26 37.29 -7.00
C ASN A 28 -0.97 37.60 -6.22
N ILE A 29 0.19 37.34 -6.85
CA ILE A 29 1.36 38.24 -6.75
C ILE A 29 1.98 38.46 -8.14
N ASN A 30 2.34 39.72 -8.37
CA ASN A 30 2.74 40.40 -9.60
C ASN A 30 3.82 39.75 -10.50
N ARG A 31 3.68 40.06 -11.78
CA ARG A 31 4.64 39.89 -12.87
C ARG A 31 5.91 40.70 -12.58
N ALA A 32 7.07 40.05 -12.47
CA ALA A 32 8.39 40.69 -12.58
C ALA A 32 9.36 39.78 -13.37
N LYS A 33 9.97 40.37 -14.40
CA LYS A 33 11.02 39.80 -15.25
C LYS A 33 12.32 39.65 -14.44
N GLY A 34 13.13 38.63 -14.74
CA GLY A 34 14.57 38.67 -14.40
C GLY A 34 15.19 37.36 -13.93
N ARG A 35 15.77 36.65 -14.90
CA ARG A 35 16.91 35.73 -14.82
C ARG A 35 17.69 35.72 -13.48
N GLN A 36 17.66 34.60 -12.75
CA GLN A 36 18.85 34.10 -12.04
C GLN A 36 18.82 32.58 -11.93
N VAL A 37 19.97 32.02 -12.26
CA VAL A 37 20.31 30.61 -12.40
C VAL A 37 20.55 30.02 -11.02
N MET A 38 19.75 29.04 -10.60
CA MET A 38 20.13 27.99 -9.65
C MET A 38 19.23 26.79 -9.92
N GLY A 39 19.85 25.73 -10.42
CA GLY A 39 19.19 24.53 -10.94
C GLY A 39 18.37 23.81 -9.88
N ARG A 40 17.04 23.92 -10.00
CA ARG A 40 16.06 22.87 -9.69
C ARG A 40 14.91 23.06 -10.67
N THR A 41 15.07 22.58 -11.90
CA THR A 41 13.92 22.37 -12.79
C THR A 41 13.03 21.33 -12.14
N MET A 42 11.85 21.79 -11.76
CA MET A 42 10.81 21.03 -11.10
C MET A 42 10.28 19.96 -12.06
N ALA A 43 10.26 18.72 -11.59
CA ALA A 43 9.44 17.59 -11.99
C ALA A 43 9.08 17.45 -13.50
N HIS A 44 9.90 16.68 -14.23
CA HIS A 44 9.40 15.73 -15.23
C HIS A 44 9.49 14.30 -14.64
N GLU A 45 9.01 14.15 -13.41
CA GLU A 45 8.45 12.87 -12.98
C GLU A 45 7.24 12.70 -13.93
N TRP A 46 7.09 11.66 -14.74
CA TRP A 46 6.84 10.32 -14.23
C TRP A 46 7.01 9.19 -15.27
N PHE A 47 7.66 9.42 -16.42
CA PHE A 47 8.01 8.33 -17.36
C PHE A 47 9.36 8.49 -18.04
N THR A 48 10.13 9.50 -17.65
CA THR A 48 11.32 9.91 -18.36
C THR A 48 12.57 9.48 -17.60
N LYS A 49 13.21 8.39 -18.03
CA LYS A 49 14.59 8.11 -17.60
C LYS A 49 15.48 9.16 -18.26
N CYS A 50 15.94 10.15 -17.48
CA CYS A 50 16.85 11.17 -17.98
C CYS A 50 18.29 10.66 -17.87
N VAL A 51 18.93 10.46 -19.02
CA VAL A 51 20.34 10.10 -19.13
C VAL A 51 21.17 11.38 -19.23
N PHE A 52 22.14 11.52 -18.32
CA PHE A 52 23.09 12.62 -18.34
C PHE A 52 24.33 12.23 -19.14
N PHE A 53 24.72 13.10 -20.07
CA PHE A 53 25.93 12.97 -20.85
C PHE A 53 27.04 13.82 -20.20
N SER A 54 28.29 13.37 -20.31
CA SER A 54 29.46 14.00 -19.71
C SER A 54 29.77 15.42 -20.23
N ASN A 55 29.13 15.82 -21.33
CA ASN A 55 29.20 17.15 -21.93
C ASN A 55 28.20 18.16 -21.32
N GLY A 56 27.47 17.79 -20.26
CA GLY A 56 26.46 18.63 -19.62
C GLY A 56 25.08 18.62 -20.31
N GLN A 57 24.91 17.79 -21.34
CA GLN A 57 23.62 17.55 -21.97
C GLN A 57 22.86 16.47 -21.20
N TYR A 58 21.53 16.57 -21.15
CA TYR A 58 20.68 15.47 -20.67
C TYR A 58 19.62 15.15 -21.73
N ARG A 59 19.30 13.86 -21.89
CA ARG A 59 18.18 13.41 -22.71
C ARG A 59 17.28 12.57 -21.84
N CYS A 60 16.02 12.97 -21.76
CA CYS A 60 14.99 12.14 -21.18
C CYS A 60 14.36 11.31 -22.29
N GLU A 61 14.10 10.02 -22.06
CA GLU A 61 13.49 9.07 -23.02
C GLU A 61 12.20 8.48 -22.44
N CYS A 62 11.19 8.25 -23.30
CA CYS A 62 9.96 7.57 -22.88
C CYS A 62 10.16 6.05 -22.78
N PRO A 63 9.34 5.33 -22.00
CA PRO A 63 9.39 3.88 -21.95
C PRO A 63 9.17 3.28 -23.35
N THR A 64 9.74 2.11 -23.60
CA THR A 64 9.69 1.45 -24.92
C THR A 64 8.24 1.27 -25.38
N GLY A 65 7.92 1.77 -26.58
CA GLY A 65 6.58 1.67 -27.17
C GLY A 65 5.64 2.84 -26.86
N ILE A 66 6.10 3.85 -26.09
CA ILE A 66 5.31 5.02 -25.73
C ILE A 66 5.65 6.22 -26.61
N ASN A 67 4.65 6.79 -27.28
CA ASN A 67 4.80 7.98 -28.11
C ASN A 67 5.02 9.25 -27.27
N ARG A 68 5.71 10.24 -27.86
CA ARG A 68 5.88 11.56 -27.26
C ARG A 68 4.82 12.53 -27.72
N LEU A 69 4.26 13.28 -26.77
CA LEU A 69 3.45 14.45 -27.05
C LEU A 69 4.34 15.63 -27.51
N PRO A 70 3.80 16.60 -28.26
CA PRO A 70 4.55 17.76 -28.74
C PRO A 70 5.16 18.63 -27.61
N ASP A 71 4.61 18.55 -26.40
CA ASP A 71 5.09 19.24 -25.20
C ASP A 71 6.22 18.48 -24.46
N GLY A 72 6.67 17.34 -24.99
CA GLY A 72 7.77 16.54 -24.44
C GLY A 72 7.36 15.52 -23.38
N ARG A 73 6.07 15.39 -23.05
CA ARG A 73 5.56 14.34 -22.16
C ARG A 73 5.40 13.01 -22.91
N CYS A 74 5.44 11.90 -22.18
CA CYS A 74 5.11 10.59 -22.73
C CYS A 74 3.59 10.41 -22.75
N LEU A 75 3.08 9.79 -23.81
CA LEU A 75 1.67 9.44 -23.93
C LEU A 75 1.31 8.41 -22.85
N SER A 76 0.22 8.61 -22.12
CA SER A 76 -0.29 7.60 -21.19
C SER A 76 -0.67 6.35 -21.97
N VAL A 77 -0.25 5.18 -21.51
CA VAL A 77 -0.73 3.89 -22.04
C VAL A 77 -1.57 3.23 -20.99
N ASP A 78 -2.79 2.88 -21.38
CA ASP A 78 -3.70 2.08 -20.57
C ASP A 78 -3.32 0.60 -20.72
N GLU A 79 -2.59 0.05 -19.76
CA GLU A 79 -2.24 -1.37 -19.76
C GLU A 79 -3.43 -2.28 -19.43
N CYS A 80 -4.52 -1.73 -18.90
CA CYS A 80 -5.74 -2.46 -18.59
C CYS A 80 -6.65 -2.65 -19.81
N ALA A 81 -6.53 -1.78 -20.82
CA ALA A 81 -7.24 -1.91 -22.10
C ALA A 81 -6.88 -3.21 -22.86
N ARG A 82 -5.71 -3.81 -22.59
CA ARG A 82 -5.24 -5.02 -23.27
C ARG A 82 -4.62 -6.00 -22.27
N PRO A 83 -5.17 -7.23 -22.11
CA PRO A 83 -4.62 -8.23 -21.20
C PRO A 83 -3.13 -8.56 -21.40
N SER A 84 -2.62 -8.41 -22.63
CA SER A 84 -1.19 -8.65 -22.95
C SER A 84 -0.24 -7.57 -22.44
N LEU A 85 -0.75 -6.41 -22.00
CA LEU A 85 0.05 -5.30 -21.51
C LEU A 85 0.17 -5.27 -19.98
N ASN A 86 -0.63 -6.09 -19.30
CA ASN A 86 -0.58 -6.21 -17.86
C ASN A 86 -0.29 -7.65 -17.43
N THR A 87 0.03 -7.82 -16.15
CA THR A 87 0.35 -9.11 -15.53
C THR A 87 -0.60 -9.42 -14.37
N CYS A 88 -1.76 -8.75 -14.30
CA CYS A 88 -2.74 -9.00 -13.26
C CYS A 88 -3.18 -10.47 -13.26
N HIS A 89 -3.47 -11.01 -12.08
CA HIS A 89 -4.13 -12.31 -11.99
C HIS A 89 -5.49 -12.26 -12.69
N LYS A 90 -5.97 -13.39 -13.22
CA LYS A 90 -7.30 -13.48 -13.86
C LYS A 90 -8.45 -13.11 -12.91
N ASP A 91 -8.25 -13.32 -11.62
CA ASP A 91 -9.19 -12.99 -10.53
C ASP A 91 -8.82 -11.66 -9.84
N ALA A 92 -8.11 -10.78 -10.55
CA ALA A 92 -7.79 -9.43 -10.11
C ALA A 92 -8.35 -8.39 -11.09
N LYS A 93 -8.73 -7.24 -10.55
CA LYS A 93 -9.05 -6.04 -11.31
C LYS A 93 -7.76 -5.31 -11.66
N CYS A 94 -7.58 -5.01 -12.94
CA CYS A 94 -6.55 -4.08 -13.40
C CYS A 94 -7.03 -2.63 -13.19
N ILE A 95 -6.16 -1.79 -12.65
CA ILE A 95 -6.41 -0.38 -12.42
C ILE A 95 -5.29 0.40 -13.10
N ASP A 96 -5.65 1.08 -14.19
CA ASP A 96 -4.76 1.99 -14.90
C ASP A 96 -4.44 3.16 -13.98
N LYS A 97 -3.17 3.56 -13.92
CA LYS A 97 -2.71 4.68 -13.13
C LYS A 97 -2.06 5.69 -14.06
N GLU A 98 -1.91 6.90 -13.56
CA GLU A 98 -1.07 7.89 -14.25
C GLU A 98 0.33 7.34 -14.51
N ASN A 99 0.82 6.40 -13.67
CA ASN A 99 2.13 5.78 -13.74
C ASN A 99 2.05 4.25 -13.83
N GLY A 100 1.86 3.74 -15.05
CA GLY A 100 1.65 2.33 -15.34
C GLY A 100 0.33 1.83 -14.75
N TYR A 101 0.30 0.57 -14.29
CA TYR A 101 -0.92 -0.02 -13.74
C TYR A 101 -0.67 -0.71 -12.40
N THR A 102 -1.74 -0.92 -11.66
CA THR A 102 -1.76 -1.78 -10.48
C THR A 102 -2.85 -2.83 -10.60
N CYS A 103 -2.80 -3.86 -9.76
CA CYS A 103 -3.82 -4.89 -9.73
C CYS A 103 -4.31 -5.09 -8.30
N GLU A 104 -5.59 -5.38 -8.17
CA GLU A 104 -6.25 -5.64 -6.89
C GLU A 104 -7.06 -6.93 -7.02
N CYS A 105 -6.87 -7.88 -6.10
CA CYS A 105 -7.67 -9.10 -6.12
C CYS A 105 -9.16 -8.78 -5.99
N ASN A 106 -10.01 -9.51 -6.72
CA ASN A 106 -11.45 -9.33 -6.66
C ASN A 106 -11.97 -9.65 -5.24
N PRO A 107 -13.13 -9.08 -4.83
CA PRO A 107 -13.75 -9.42 -3.55
C PRO A 107 -13.93 -10.94 -3.39
N GLY A 108 -13.57 -11.46 -2.21
CA GLY A 108 -13.53 -12.90 -1.95
C GLY A 108 -12.26 -13.60 -2.44
N PHE A 109 -11.23 -12.84 -2.82
CA PHE A 109 -9.89 -13.33 -3.10
C PHE A 109 -8.85 -12.56 -2.30
N ALA A 110 -7.86 -13.28 -1.80
CA ALA A 110 -6.72 -12.74 -1.11
C ALA A 110 -5.50 -12.65 -2.01
N ASP A 111 -4.73 -11.58 -1.85
CA ASP A 111 -3.45 -11.42 -2.51
C ASP A 111 -2.36 -12.21 -1.78
N VAL A 112 -1.89 -13.27 -2.40
CA VAL A 112 -0.80 -14.13 -1.93
C VAL A 112 0.47 -13.95 -2.78
N SER A 113 0.57 -12.84 -3.51
CA SER A 113 1.76 -12.48 -4.27
C SER A 113 2.99 -12.38 -3.36
N THR A 114 4.16 -12.75 -3.86
CA THR A 114 5.43 -12.69 -3.11
C THR A 114 5.87 -11.26 -2.83
N ASP A 115 5.53 -10.32 -3.72
CA ASP A 115 5.80 -8.89 -3.60
C ASP A 115 4.49 -8.10 -3.68
N ARG A 116 3.73 -8.08 -2.59
CA ARG A 116 2.44 -7.37 -2.50
C ARG A 116 2.58 -5.85 -2.53
N VAL A 117 3.78 -5.34 -2.24
CA VAL A 117 4.03 -3.89 -2.17
C VAL A 117 4.20 -3.31 -3.57
N ASN A 118 5.07 -3.93 -4.38
CA ASN A 118 5.35 -3.40 -5.72
C ASN A 118 4.53 -4.09 -6.82
N LYS A 119 4.07 -5.33 -6.57
CA LYS A 119 3.32 -6.13 -7.55
C LYS A 119 2.11 -6.81 -6.89
N PRO A 120 1.16 -6.02 -6.34
CA PRO A 120 -0.08 -6.57 -5.79
C PRO A 120 -0.93 -7.26 -6.86
N GLY A 121 -1.80 -8.17 -6.44
CA GLY A 121 -2.83 -8.79 -7.28
C GLY A 121 -2.27 -9.64 -8.44
N ARG A 122 -1.04 -10.15 -8.30
CA ARG A 122 -0.43 -11.08 -9.28
C ARG A 122 -0.80 -12.53 -9.02
N ILE A 123 -1.06 -12.87 -7.77
CA ILE A 123 -1.54 -14.18 -7.35
C ILE A 123 -2.72 -13.96 -6.40
N CYS A 124 -3.92 -14.28 -6.86
CA CYS A 124 -5.14 -14.17 -6.06
C CYS A 124 -5.68 -15.56 -5.74
N LYS A 125 -5.81 -15.86 -4.46
CA LYS A 125 -6.38 -17.12 -3.96
C LYS A 125 -7.77 -16.85 -3.43
N LYS A 126 -8.75 -17.68 -3.78
CA LYS A 126 -10.12 -17.56 -3.25
C LYS A 126 -10.08 -17.70 -1.73
N THR A 127 -10.74 -16.80 -1.02
CA THR A 127 -10.94 -16.90 0.43
C THR A 127 -12.06 -17.89 0.68
N ASP A 128 -11.77 -18.97 1.40
CA ASP A 128 -12.77 -19.91 1.84
C ASP A 128 -13.20 -19.60 3.28
N ASN A 129 -14.24 -20.29 3.77
CA ASN A 129 -14.67 -20.23 5.17
C ASN A 129 -14.33 -21.58 5.81
N GLU A 130 -13.05 -21.82 6.00
CA GLU A 130 -12.53 -23.07 6.52
C GLU A 130 -13.04 -23.30 7.95
N CYS A 131 -13.14 -22.26 8.77
CA CYS A 131 -13.64 -22.34 10.13
C CYS A 131 -15.12 -22.76 10.22
N GLY A 132 -15.95 -22.35 9.24
CA GLY A 132 -17.35 -22.79 9.11
C GLY A 132 -17.49 -24.19 8.51
N GLN A 133 -16.48 -24.66 7.77
CA GLN A 133 -16.48 -25.95 7.07
C GLN A 133 -15.34 -26.88 7.54
N ARG A 134 -15.18 -26.98 8.87
CA ARG A 134 -14.06 -27.68 9.52
C ARG A 134 -13.75 -29.07 8.98
N LYS A 135 -14.78 -29.88 8.67
CA LYS A 135 -14.61 -31.25 8.16
C LYS A 135 -14.08 -31.28 6.73
N THR A 136 -14.54 -30.37 5.88
CA THR A 136 -14.14 -30.28 4.48
C THR A 136 -12.69 -29.87 4.34
N TYR A 137 -12.25 -28.92 5.17
CA TYR A 137 -10.91 -28.33 5.13
C TYR A 137 -9.94 -28.91 6.17
N GLY A 138 -10.37 -29.89 6.97
CA GLY A 138 -9.51 -30.57 7.95
C GLY A 138 -9.03 -29.69 9.10
N VAL A 139 -9.83 -28.69 9.51
CA VAL A 139 -9.45 -27.73 10.56
C VAL A 139 -9.28 -28.44 11.92
N ASP A 140 -8.05 -28.47 12.41
CA ASP A 140 -7.59 -29.23 13.58
C ASP A 140 -7.16 -28.36 14.77
N CYS A 141 -7.73 -27.15 14.91
CA CYS A 141 -7.50 -26.30 16.10
C CYS A 141 -7.83 -27.04 17.41
N ASP A 142 -7.03 -26.79 18.45
CA ASP A 142 -7.30 -27.25 19.81
C ASP A 142 -8.68 -26.78 20.30
N PRO A 143 -9.39 -27.56 21.13
CA PRO A 143 -10.65 -27.11 21.74
C PRO A 143 -10.54 -25.77 22.52
N ASN A 144 -9.35 -25.46 23.04
CA ASN A 144 -9.05 -24.19 23.72
C ASN A 144 -8.41 -23.15 22.78
N ALA A 145 -8.55 -23.32 21.46
CA ALA A 145 -8.16 -22.36 20.44
C ALA A 145 -9.37 -22.00 19.56
N ALA A 146 -9.48 -20.72 19.22
CA ALA A 146 -10.43 -20.22 18.24
C ALA A 146 -9.87 -20.43 16.82
N CYS A 147 -10.69 -20.91 15.90
CA CYS A 147 -10.38 -20.86 14.48
C CYS A 147 -10.70 -19.47 13.94
N VAL A 148 -9.79 -18.88 13.19
CA VAL A 148 -9.97 -17.59 12.53
C VAL A 148 -9.64 -17.75 11.04
N ASP A 149 -10.61 -17.45 10.18
CA ASP A 149 -10.38 -17.40 8.74
C ASP A 149 -9.45 -16.21 8.45
N THR A 150 -8.54 -16.43 7.53
CA THR A 150 -7.56 -15.45 7.06
C THR A 150 -7.67 -15.34 5.55
N PRO A 151 -7.14 -14.26 4.95
CA PRO A 151 -7.08 -14.18 3.50
C PRO A 151 -6.34 -15.38 2.87
N GLU A 152 -5.34 -15.94 3.54
CA GLU A 152 -4.47 -16.98 2.98
C GLU A 152 -4.93 -18.42 3.27
N GLY A 153 -5.96 -18.58 4.10
CA GLY A 153 -6.45 -19.85 4.63
C GLY A 153 -7.09 -19.65 6.00
N TYR A 154 -6.75 -20.44 7.00
CA TYR A 154 -7.16 -20.22 8.40
C TYR A 154 -5.98 -20.31 9.36
N GLN A 155 -6.15 -19.77 10.55
CA GLN A 155 -5.21 -19.96 11.66
C GLN A 155 -5.95 -20.27 12.96
N CYS A 156 -5.32 -21.03 13.85
CA CYS A 156 -5.85 -21.28 15.17
C CYS A 156 -5.18 -20.34 16.17
N VAL A 157 -5.97 -19.66 16.99
CA VAL A 157 -5.50 -18.69 17.99
C VAL A 157 -5.91 -19.19 19.36
N CYS A 158 -4.94 -19.37 20.26
CA CYS A 158 -5.23 -19.81 21.64
C CYS A 158 -6.22 -18.84 22.30
N GLN A 159 -7.20 -19.39 23.03
CA GLN A 159 -8.12 -18.59 23.82
C GLN A 159 -7.35 -17.82 24.91
N PRO A 160 -7.89 -16.69 25.41
CA PRO A 160 -7.26 -15.93 26.49
C PRO A 160 -6.91 -16.82 27.69
N GLY A 161 -5.67 -16.70 28.18
CA GLY A 161 -5.15 -17.51 29.29
C GLY A 161 -4.57 -18.85 28.88
N TYR A 162 -4.62 -19.24 27.60
CA TYR A 162 -3.95 -20.42 27.08
C TYR A 162 -2.69 -20.05 26.29
N VAL A 163 -1.71 -20.94 26.32
CA VAL A 163 -0.48 -20.85 25.53
C VAL A 163 -0.38 -22.04 24.58
N ASP A 164 0.27 -21.83 23.45
CA ASP A 164 0.55 -22.89 22.49
C ASP A 164 1.65 -23.81 23.02
N ILE A 165 1.37 -25.12 23.00
CA ILE A 165 2.30 -26.18 23.43
C ILE A 165 2.50 -27.23 22.32
N SER A 166 2.24 -26.87 21.07
CA SER A 166 2.41 -27.75 19.92
C SER A 166 3.88 -28.08 19.72
N SER A 167 4.19 -29.38 19.61
CA SER A 167 5.55 -29.87 19.37
C SER A 167 5.94 -29.91 17.89
N SER A 168 4.99 -29.68 16.98
CA SER A 168 5.19 -29.75 15.53
C SER A 168 4.87 -28.41 14.89
N VAL A 169 5.78 -27.94 14.02
CA VAL A 169 5.63 -26.66 13.30
C VAL A 169 4.34 -26.60 12.47
N SER A 170 3.92 -27.73 11.91
CA SER A 170 2.69 -27.83 11.12
C SER A 170 1.39 -27.62 11.91
N ARG A 171 1.45 -27.62 13.25
CA ARG A 171 0.30 -27.40 14.16
C ARG A 171 0.35 -26.05 14.86
N LEU A 172 1.39 -25.25 14.59
CA LEU A 172 1.50 -23.89 15.14
C LEU A 172 0.77 -22.89 14.21
N PRO A 173 0.11 -21.87 14.78
CA PRO A 173 -0.32 -21.75 16.17
C PRO A 173 -1.66 -22.46 16.42
N GLY A 174 -1.99 -22.71 17.69
CA GLY A 174 -3.29 -23.14 18.21
C GLY A 174 -3.71 -24.58 17.92
N GLY A 175 -2.80 -25.44 17.45
CA GLY A 175 -3.07 -26.88 17.27
C GLY A 175 -2.95 -27.70 18.56
N ARG A 176 -2.37 -27.13 19.62
CA ARG A 176 -2.43 -27.64 20.99
C ARG A 176 -2.29 -26.50 21.99
N SER A 177 -3.25 -26.37 22.90
CA SER A 177 -3.31 -25.25 23.85
C SER A 177 -3.41 -25.76 25.28
N ALA A 178 -2.69 -25.14 26.21
CA ALA A 178 -2.75 -25.46 27.64
C ALA A 178 -2.68 -24.19 28.49
N LEU A 179 -3.19 -24.29 29.71
CA LEU A 179 -2.97 -23.24 30.72
C LEU A 179 -1.48 -23.14 31.03
N PRO A 180 -0.94 -21.92 31.24
CA PRO A 180 0.43 -21.76 31.67
C PRO A 180 0.62 -22.39 33.05
N TYR A 181 1.78 -23.02 33.27
CA TYR A 181 2.12 -23.83 34.45
C TYR A 181 1.92 -23.15 35.83
N ASN A 182 1.67 -21.83 35.85
CA ASN A 182 1.50 -21.03 37.07
C ASN A 182 0.05 -20.69 37.43
N THR A 183 -0.98 -21.21 36.74
CA THR A 183 -2.39 -20.92 37.08
C THR A 183 -2.98 -21.89 38.11
N LYS A 184 -2.17 -22.47 39.02
CA LYS A 184 -2.74 -23.15 40.19
C LYS A 184 -3.51 -22.11 41.01
N THR A 185 -4.83 -22.25 40.98
CA THR A 185 -5.85 -21.63 41.84
C THR A 185 -5.30 -21.13 43.18
N VAL A 186 -5.37 -19.81 43.38
CA VAL A 186 -5.41 -19.19 44.71
C VAL A 186 -6.86 -19.21 45.20
#